data_AF-A0A0B1RVA1-F1
#
_entry.id   AF-A0A0B1RVA1-F1
#
_cell.length_a   1.000
_cell.length_b   1.000
_cell.length_c   1.000
_cell.angle_alpha   90.00
_cell.angle_beta   90.00
_cell.angle_gamma   90.00
#
_symmetry.space_group_name_H-M   'P 1'
#
loop_
_entity.id
_entity.type
_entity.pdbx_description
1 polymer ?
#
loop_
_entity_poly.entity_id
_entity_poly.type
_entity_poly.pdbx_seq_one_letter_code
_entity_poly.pdbx_strand_id
1 'polypeptide(L)' 'MDCDNHDAYAPSQVLRIKFSEDFKSWEVTEPFADDGRLASGSTAAAAFKNQLLIGTLCRQLVHCYFNSETQ' A
#
# COMPACT_ATOMS: atom_id res chain seq x y z
N MET A 1 -10.38 2.14 16.67
CA MET A 1 -8.97 2.56 16.56
C MET A 1 -8.87 3.86 17.30
N ASP A 2 -7.94 3.94 18.25
CA ASP A 2 -7.61 5.19 18.91
C ASP A 2 -6.50 5.86 18.10
N CYS A 3 -6.85 6.92 17.35
CA CYS A 3 -5.88 7.63 16.52
C CYS A 3 -4.89 8.47 17.35
N ASP A 4 -5.22 8.75 18.62
CA ASP A 4 -4.42 9.60 19.51
C ASP A 4 -3.37 8.78 20.27
N ASN A 5 -3.44 7.44 20.22
CA ASN A 5 -2.42 6.56 20.77
C ASN A 5 -1.26 6.35 19.77
N HIS A 6 -0.20 7.13 19.94
CA HIS A 6 1.00 7.06 19.10
C HIS A 6 1.81 5.76 19.24
N ASP A 7 1.65 5.01 20.34
CA ASP A 7 2.33 3.73 20.58
C ASP A 7 1.62 2.55 19.93
N ALA A 8 0.37 2.73 19.47
CA ALA A 8 -0.39 1.71 18.77
C ALA A 8 -0.07 1.70 17.27
N TYR A 9 0.88 0.86 16.87
CA TYR A 9 1.21 0.60 15.46
C TYR A 9 0.30 -0.49 14.87
N ALA A 10 -0.20 -0.24 13.66
CA ALA A 10 -0.94 -1.22 12.88
C ALA A 10 -0.20 -1.47 11.56
N PRO A 11 0.09 -2.73 11.19
CA PRO A 11 0.74 -3.04 9.93
C PRO A 11 -0.02 -2.48 8.72
N SER A 12 0.72 -2.18 7.65
CA SER A 12 0.18 -1.72 6.38
C SER A 12 0.66 -2.60 5.24
N GLN A 13 -0.24 -2.91 4.31
CA GLN A 13 0.05 -3.76 3.15
C GLN A 13 -0.74 -3.25 1.95
N VAL A 14 -0.08 -3.14 0.80
CA VAL A 14 -0.73 -2.86 -0.48
C VAL A 14 -0.49 -4.03 -1.40
N LEU A 15 -1.57 -4.57 -1.96
CA LEU A 15 -1.52 -5.60 -2.99
C LEU A 15 -1.92 -4.99 -4.32
N ARG A 16 -1.16 -5.32 -5.37
CA ARG A 16 -1.52 -4.99 -6.76
C ARG A 16 -1.91 -6.27 -7.48
N ILE A 17 -3.16 -6.32 -7.89
CA ILE A 17 -3.73 -7.42 -8.67
C ILE A 17 -3.84 -6.96 -10.11
N LYS A 18 -3.13 -7.63 -11.01
CA LYS A 18 -3.20 -7.38 -12.45
C LYS A 18 -3.84 -8.58 -13.13
N PHE A 19 -4.99 -8.37 -13.74
CA PHE A 19 -5.67 -9.39 -14.52
C PHE A 19 -5.05 -9.50 -15.93
N SER A 20 -5.05 -10.71 -16.50
CA SER A 20 -4.82 -10.89 -17.93
C SER A 20 -5.94 -10.23 -18.74
N GLU A 21 -5.69 -9.97 -20.03
CA GLU A 21 -6.67 -9.34 -20.92
C GLU A 21 -7.99 -10.13 -21.02
N ASP A 22 -7.91 -11.45 -20.88
CA ASP A 22 -9.07 -12.35 -20.88
C ASP A 22 -9.68 -12.59 -19.49
N PHE A 23 -9.12 -11.98 -18.44
CA PHE A 23 -9.51 -12.13 -17.04
C PHE A 23 -9.49 -13.56 -16.48
N LYS A 24 -8.82 -14.50 -17.15
CA LYS A 24 -8.74 -15.90 -16.70
C LYS A 24 -7.57 -16.17 -15.76
N SER A 25 -6.60 -15.27 -15.72
CA SER A 25 -5.46 -15.34 -14.83
C SER A 25 -5.20 -13.98 -14.19
N TRP A 26 -4.51 -13.99 -13.07
CA TRP A 26 -4.10 -12.79 -12.38
C TRP A 26 -2.72 -12.96 -11.78
N GLU A 27 -2.00 -11.84 -11.70
CA GLU A 27 -0.74 -11.72 -11.01
C GLU A 27 -0.96 -10.85 -9.76
N VAL A 28 -0.50 -11.33 -8.60
CA VAL A 28 -0.51 -10.56 -7.36
C VAL A 28 0.91 -10.17 -7.02
N THR A 29 1.13 -8.88 -6.82
CA THR A 29 2.41 -8.32 -6.34
C THR A 29 2.17 -7.54 -5.06
N GLU A 30 3.18 -7.48 -4.19
CA GLU A 30 3.17 -6.70 -2.96
C GLU A 30 4.14 -5.52 -3.12
N PRO A 31 3.68 -4.38 -3.66
CA PRO A 31 4.53 -3.20 -3.83
C PRO A 31 4.87 -2.46 -2.52
N PHE A 32 4.15 -2.74 -1.43
CA PHE A 32 4.37 -2.08 -0.15
C PHE A 32 3.96 -2.97 1.01
N ALA A 33 4.86 -3.13 1.97
CA ALA A 33 4.60 -3.71 3.28
C ALA A 33 5.39 -2.92 4.33
N ASP A 34 4.74 -2.59 5.45
CA ASP A 34 5.33 -1.85 6.55
C ASP A 34 4.80 -2.36 7.89
N ASP A 35 5.65 -2.38 8.91
CA ASP A 35 5.30 -2.86 10.25
C ASP A 35 4.42 -1.87 11.05
N GLY A 36 4.06 -0.74 10.43
CA GLY A 36 3.23 0.31 11.01
C GLY A 36 4.02 1.58 11.36
N ARG A 37 5.36 1.52 11.37
CA ARG A 37 6.23 2.64 11.76
C ARG A 37 6.23 3.77 10.72
N LEU A 38 6.10 3.45 9.44
CA LEU A 38 6.01 4.44 8.35
C LEU A 38 4.55 4.77 8.02
N ALA A 39 3.74 3.75 7.79
CA ALA A 39 2.31 3.86 7.53
C ALA A 39 1.56 2.95 8.48
N SER A 40 0.69 3.50 9.33
CA SER A 40 -0.07 2.69 10.28
C SER A 40 -1.51 2.51 9.83
N GLY A 41 -1.90 1.27 9.51
CA GLY A 41 -3.27 0.94 9.14
C GLY A 41 -3.70 1.56 7.81
N SER A 42 -2.99 1.22 6.73
CA SER A 42 -3.38 1.58 5.36
C SER A 42 -4.80 1.12 5.03
N THR A 43 -5.58 1.98 4.38
CA THR A 43 -6.97 1.70 4.00
C THR A 43 -7.29 1.93 2.53
N ALA A 44 -6.48 2.74 1.85
CA ALA A 44 -6.65 2.99 0.43
C ALA A 44 -5.29 3.15 -0.24
N ALA A 45 -5.21 2.74 -1.50
CA ALA A 45 -4.04 2.97 -2.33
C ALA A 45 -4.49 3.39 -3.73
N ALA A 46 -3.83 4.41 -4.29
CA ALA A 46 -4.06 4.89 -5.64
C ALA A 46 -2.74 4.91 -6.41
N ALA A 47 -2.73 4.28 -7.57
CA ALA A 47 -1.58 4.28 -8.46
C ALA A 47 -1.78 5.28 -9.61
N PHE A 48 -0.75 6.06 -9.92
CA PHE A 48 -0.73 6.94 -11.09
C PHE A 48 0.64 6.91 -11.75
N LYS A 49 0.70 6.45 -13.01
CA LYS A 49 1.96 6.19 -13.71
C LYS A 49 2.86 5.28 -12.86
N ASN A 50 4.06 5.73 -12.51
CA ASN A 50 5.03 4.99 -11.72
C ASN A 50 5.02 5.35 -10.23
N GLN A 51 3.91 5.88 -9.74
CA GLN A 51 3.75 6.40 -8.39
C GLN A 51 2.60 5.70 -7.68
N LEU A 52 2.74 5.57 -6.35
CA LEU A 52 1.77 4.97 -5.46
C LEU A 52 1.49 5.93 -4.29
N LEU A 53 0.22 6.22 -4.06
CA LEU A 53 -0.27 7.02 -2.93
C LEU A 53 -1.04 6.12 -1.98
N ILE A 54 -0.65 6.06 -0.71
CA ILE A 54 -1.21 5.18 0.31
C ILE A 54 -1.83 6.02 1.42
N GLY A 55 -3.15 5.92 1.58
CA GLY A 55 -3.90 6.56 2.65
C GLY A 55 -4.04 5.64 3.87
N THR A 56 -3.99 6.23 5.05
CA THR A 56 -4.24 5.56 6.34
C THR A 56 -5.44 6.21 7.04
N LEU A 57 -6.04 5.52 8.01
CA LEU A 57 -7.19 6.05 8.77
C LEU A 57 -6.83 7.16 9.76
N CYS A 58 -5.72 6.99 10.48
CA CYS A 58 -5.37 7.81 11.66
C CYS A 58 -4.02 8.53 11.54
N ARG A 59 -3.21 8.25 10.50
CA ARG A 59 -1.82 8.72 10.40
C ARG A 59 -1.51 9.33 9.04
N GLN A 60 -0.22 9.53 8.78
CA GLN A 60 0.29 10.15 7.58
C GLN A 60 -0.10 9.37 6.31
N LEU A 61 -0.11 10.11 5.21
CA LEU A 61 -0.22 9.58 3.86
C LEU A 61 1.20 9.27 3.36
N VAL A 62 1.37 8.15 2.68
CA VAL A 62 2.66 7.73 2.11
C VAL A 62 2.63 7.87 0.59
N HIS A 63 3.67 8.47 0.03
CA HIS A 63 3.89 8.58 -1.42
C HIS A 63 5.18 7.87 -1.79
N CYS A 64 5.08 6.93 -2.73
CA CYS A 64 6.19 6.08 -3.18
C CYS A 64 6.29 6.08 -4.70
N TYR A 65 7.47 5.71 -5.20
CA TYR A 65 7.70 5.39 -6.60
C TYR A 65 7.87 3.87 -6.74
N PHE A 66 7.36 3.27 -7.82
CA PHE A 66 7.67 1.88 -8.13
C PHE A 66 9.10 1.78 -8.64
N ASN A 67 9.97 1.04 -7.97
CA ASN A 67 11.29 0.76 -8.53
C ASN A 67 11.16 -0.29 -9.64
N SER A 68 11.77 -0.01 -10.79
CA SER A 68 11.73 -0.87 -11.98
C SER A 68 12.56 -2.15 -11.87
N GLU A 69 13.11 -2.48 -10.70
CA GLU A 69 14.06 -3.59 -10.50
C GLU A 69 13.40 -4.90 -10.04
N THR A 70 12.09 -4.93 -9.81
CA THR A 70 11.36 -6.13 -9.37
C THR A 70 10.14 -6.44 -10.24
N GLN A 71 10.26 -6.26 -11.56
CA GLN A 71 9.27 -6.74 -12.53
C GLN A 71 9.74 -8.04 -13.20
#